data_AF-A0A9E3CBK4-F1
#
_entry.id   AF-A0A9E3CBK4-F1
#
_cell.length_a   1.000
_cell.length_b   1.000
_cell.length_c   1.000
_cell.angle_alpha   90.00
_cell.angle_beta   90.00
_cell.angle_gamma   90.00
#
_symmetry.space_group_name_H-M   'P 1'
#
loop_
_entity.id
_entity.type
_entity.pdbx_description
1 polymer ?
#
loop_
_entity_poly.entity_id
_entity_poly.type
_entity_poly.pdbx_seq_one_letter_code
_entity_poly.pdbx_strand_id
1 'polypeptide(L)'
;MTTATATTAADVAQTVRGYLRDRHPGGVTLDVIDGGVRLIDDWWRVPVRPSAEPPHTFEYYDVLAAAESEINDKAGLKVLLVPAMSEVK
;
A
#
# COMPACT_ATOMS: atom_id res chain seq x y z
N MET A 1 11.46 -31.70 -0.40
CA MET A 1 11.27 -30.62 -1.39
C MET A 1 10.16 -29.72 -0.85
N THR A 2 10.51 -28.58 -0.27
CA THR A 2 9.55 -27.62 0.27
C THR A 2 9.33 -26.56 -0.80
N THR A 3 8.19 -26.57 -1.48
CA THR A 3 7.83 -25.47 -2.38
C THR A 3 7.61 -24.23 -1.53
N ALA A 4 8.54 -23.27 -1.59
CA ALA A 4 8.28 -21.92 -1.11
C ALA A 4 7.13 -21.35 -1.95
N THR A 5 5.99 -21.06 -1.31
CA THR A 5 4.84 -20.48 -1.98
C THR A 5 5.24 -19.12 -2.56
N ALA A 6 5.16 -18.95 -3.87
CA ALA A 6 5.43 -17.66 -4.50
C ALA A 6 4.41 -16.63 -4.00
N THR A 7 4.89 -15.48 -3.53
CA THR A 7 4.04 -14.35 -3.14
C THR A 7 3.25 -13.84 -4.35
N THR A 8 1.93 -13.74 -4.22
CA THR A 8 1.04 -13.29 -5.30
C THR A 8 0.60 -11.84 -5.10
N ALA A 9 0.11 -11.19 -6.16
CA ALA A 9 -0.43 -9.83 -6.06
C ALA A 9 -1.57 -9.71 -5.03
N ALA A 10 -2.43 -10.73 -4.92
CA ALA A 10 -3.51 -10.77 -3.94
C ALA A 10 -3.00 -10.88 -2.49
N ASP A 11 -1.95 -11.67 -2.27
CA ASP A 11 -1.29 -11.80 -0.96
C ASP A 11 -0.65 -10.47 -0.52
N VAL A 12 0.02 -9.79 -1.45
CA VAL A 12 0.58 -8.45 -1.19
C VAL A 12 -0.52 -7.44 -0.92
N ALA A 13 -1.57 -7.40 -1.73
CA ALA A 13 -2.69 -6.49 -1.52
C ALA A 13 -3.33 -6.69 -0.14
N GLN A 14 -3.55 -7.95 0.25
CA GLN A 14 -4.11 -8.30 1.56
C GLN A 14 -3.18 -7.89 2.71
N THR A 15 -1.88 -8.12 2.54
CA THR A 15 -0.87 -7.70 3.53
C THR A 15 -0.91 -6.19 3.70
N VAL A 16 -0.81 -5.43 2.61
CA VAL A 16 -0.84 -3.96 2.64
C VAL A 16 -2.13 -3.44 3.30
N ARG A 17 -3.30 -4.02 2.97
CA ARG A 17 -4.56 -3.68 3.64
C ARG A 17 -4.50 -3.85 5.15
N GLY A 18 -3.90 -4.94 5.62
CA GLY A 18 -3.71 -5.18 7.06
C GLY A 18 -2.93 -4.06 7.74
N TYR A 19 -1.88 -3.57 7.09
CA TYR A 19 -1.09 -2.45 7.59
C TYR A 19 -1.85 -1.11 7.50
N LEU A 20 -2.63 -0.88 6.46
CA LEU A 20 -3.36 0.39 6.27
C LEU A 20 -4.65 0.48 7.08
N ARG A 21 -5.24 -0.64 7.54
CA ARG A 21 -6.56 -0.70 8.15
C ARG A 21 -6.78 0.27 9.32
N ASP A 22 -5.77 0.44 10.15
CA ASP A 22 -5.86 1.25 11.37
C ASP A 22 -5.26 2.66 11.17
N ARG A 23 -4.84 3.02 9.95
CA ARG A 23 -4.22 4.30 9.61
C ARG A 23 -5.21 5.22 8.89
N HIS A 24 -5.45 6.39 9.48
CA HIS A 24 -6.49 7.30 9.06
C HIS A 24 -5.96 8.74 8.92
N PRO A 25 -5.07 9.03 7.95
CA PRO A 25 -4.50 10.36 7.76
C PRO A 25 -5.62 11.38 7.52
N GLY A 26 -5.68 12.46 8.28
CA GLY A 26 -6.77 13.45 8.17
C GLY A 26 -8.18 12.87 8.34
N GLY A 27 -8.33 11.71 9.00
CA GLY A 27 -9.60 11.03 9.23
C GLY A 27 -10.16 10.25 8.02
N VAL A 28 -9.42 10.14 6.91
CA VAL A 28 -9.84 9.34 5.75
C VAL A 28 -9.29 7.91 5.80
N THR A 29 -10.03 6.95 5.25
CA THR A 29 -9.55 5.57 5.11
C THR A 29 -8.71 5.42 3.84
N LEU A 30 -7.79 4.45 3.83
CA LEU A 30 -6.94 4.16 2.67
C LEU A 30 -7.35 2.82 2.04
N ASP A 31 -7.49 2.80 0.72
CA ASP A 31 -7.89 1.63 -0.04
C ASP A 31 -6.80 1.20 -1.03
N VAL A 32 -6.60 -0.13 -1.15
CA VAL A 32 -5.66 -0.72 -2.10
C VAL A 32 -6.38 -1.06 -3.39
N ILE A 33 -5.86 -0.59 -4.52
CA ILE A 33 -6.42 -0.87 -5.84
C ILE A 33 -5.80 -2.18 -6.38
N ASP A 34 -6.48 -3.32 -6.16
CA ASP A 34 -5.95 -4.66 -6.52
C ASP A 34 -5.48 -4.76 -7.97
N GLY A 35 -6.27 -4.19 -8.90
CA GLY A 35 -5.99 -4.27 -10.34
C GLY A 35 -4.70 -3.58 -10.78
N GLY A 36 -4.07 -2.79 -9.90
CA GLY A 36 -2.80 -2.12 -10.17
C GLY A 36 -1.59 -2.71 -9.45
N VAL A 37 -1.78 -3.77 -8.64
CA VAL A 37 -0.69 -4.41 -7.90
C VAL A 37 0.19 -5.22 -8.84
N ARG A 38 1.48 -4.90 -8.89
CA ARG A 38 2.43 -5.56 -9.81
C ARG A 38 3.86 -5.54 -9.28
N LEU A 39 4.59 -6.61 -9.59
CA LEU A 39 6.02 -6.73 -9.31
C LEU A 39 6.83 -6.09 -10.45
N ILE A 40 7.68 -5.13 -10.13
CA ILE A 40 8.58 -4.43 -11.06
C ILE A 40 9.94 -4.30 -10.39
N ASP A 41 11.00 -4.79 -11.03
CA ASP A 41 12.38 -4.71 -10.53
C ASP A 41 12.54 -5.18 -9.06
N ASP A 42 11.91 -6.31 -8.70
CA ASP A 42 11.88 -6.87 -7.33
C ASP A 42 11.08 -6.03 -6.30
N TRP A 43 10.37 -4.99 -6.75
CA TRP A 43 9.47 -4.17 -5.92
C TRP A 43 8.01 -4.39 -6.28
N TRP A 44 7.18 -4.65 -5.29
CA TRP A 44 5.74 -4.62 -5.44
C TRP A 44 5.23 -3.18 -5.45
N ARG A 45 4.76 -2.72 -6.60
CA ARG A 45 4.06 -1.45 -6.71
C ARG A 45 2.59 -1.67 -6.37
N VAL A 46 2.11 -0.94 -5.37
CA VAL A 46 0.77 -1.11 -4.83
C VAL A 46 0.07 0.25 -4.83
N PRO A 47 -0.88 0.50 -5.76
CA PRO A 47 -1.58 1.77 -5.77
C PRO A 47 -2.53 1.87 -4.58
N VAL A 48 -2.43 2.98 -3.85
CA VAL A 48 -3.24 3.29 -2.68
C VAL A 48 -4.01 4.57 -2.95
N ARG A 49 -5.30 4.58 -2.61
CA ARG A 49 -6.18 5.74 -2.79
C ARG A 49 -6.86 6.08 -1.46
N PRO A 50 -6.86 7.35 -1.03
CA PRO A 50 -7.67 7.78 0.09
C PRO A 50 -9.16 7.82 -0.28
N SER A 51 -10.05 7.57 0.67
CA SER A 51 -11.51 7.58 0.44
C SER A 51 -12.08 8.94 0.02
N ALA A 52 -11.38 10.01 0.40
CA ALA A 52 -11.64 11.39 -0.01
C ALA A 52 -10.31 12.14 -0.09
N GLU A 53 -10.32 13.36 -0.63
CA GLU A 53 -9.13 14.21 -0.60
C GLU A 53 -8.74 14.49 0.86
N PRO A 54 -7.50 14.15 1.30
CA PRO A 54 -7.07 14.44 2.65
C PRO A 54 -6.97 15.96 2.86
N PRO A 55 -7.38 16.50 4.03
CA PRO A 55 -7.20 17.92 4.33
C PRO A 55 -5.71 18.33 4.32
N HIS A 56 -4.83 17.37 4.59
CA HIS A 56 -3.38 17.54 4.60
C HIS A 56 -2.71 16.40 3.83
N THR A 57 -2.35 16.66 2.58
CA THR A 57 -1.71 15.65 1.72
C THR A 57 -0.39 15.11 2.28
N PHE A 58 0.33 15.89 3.09
CA PHE A 58 1.57 15.43 3.71
C PHE A 58 1.33 14.28 4.70
N GLU A 59 0.22 14.28 5.46
CA GLU A 59 -0.11 13.20 6.40
C GLU A 59 -0.35 11.89 5.66
N TYR A 60 -0.96 11.98 4.47
CA TYR A 60 -1.14 10.82 3.60
C TYR A 60 0.20 10.22 3.17
N TYR A 61 1.15 11.03 2.70
CA TYR A 61 2.47 10.54 2.31
C TYR A 61 3.27 9.98 3.49
N ASP A 62 3.20 10.62 4.66
CA ASP A 62 3.87 10.16 5.88
C ASP A 62 3.37 8.77 6.30
N VAL A 63 2.05 8.58 6.29
CA VAL A 63 1.41 7.28 6.55
C VAL A 63 1.84 6.22 5.54
N LEU A 64 1.97 6.54 4.25
CA LEU A 64 2.46 5.59 3.26
C LEU A 64 3.92 5.20 3.51
N ALA A 65 4.81 6.16 3.76
CA ALA A 65 6.22 5.89 4.00
C ALA A 65 6.45 5.05 5.28
N ALA A 66 5.69 5.34 6.34
CA ALA A 66 5.68 4.52 7.55
C ALA A 66 5.19 3.09 7.26
N ALA A 67 4.12 2.95 6.45
CA ALA A 67 3.60 1.65 6.05
C ALA A 67 4.61 0.82 5.26
N GLU A 68 5.27 1.41 4.27
CA GLU A 68 6.31 0.76 3.46
C GLU A 68 7.44 0.22 4.34
N SER A 69 7.92 1.05 5.28
CA SER A 69 8.98 0.68 6.21
C SER A 69 8.58 -0.50 7.10
N GLU A 70 7.37 -0.45 7.66
CA GLU A 70 6.86 -1.54 8.50
C GLU A 70 6.62 -2.84 7.73
N ILE A 71 6.12 -2.76 6.49
CA ILE A 71 5.93 -3.94 5.63
C ILE A 71 7.28 -4.57 5.30
N ASN A 72 8.29 -3.75 5.00
CA ASN A 72 9.62 -4.25 4.73
C ASN A 72 10.24 -4.95 5.95
N ASP A 73 10.17 -4.31 7.11
CA ASP A 73 10.78 -4.81 8.35
C ASP A 73 10.08 -6.08 8.87
N LYS A 74 8.75 -6.09 8.89
CA LYS A 74 7.96 -7.16 9.53
C LYS A 74 7.55 -8.28 8.59
N ALA A 75 7.30 -7.99 7.30
CA ALA A 75 6.86 -8.98 6.32
C ALA A 75 7.95 -9.36 5.31
N GLY A 76 9.10 -8.66 5.30
CA GLY A 76 10.19 -8.92 4.35
C GLY A 76 9.84 -8.59 2.90
N LEU A 77 8.75 -7.84 2.68
CA LEU A 77 8.28 -7.48 1.35
C LEU A 77 8.84 -6.12 0.93
N LYS A 78 9.42 -6.04 -0.26
CA LYS A 78 9.79 -4.76 -0.88
C LYS A 78 8.56 -4.18 -1.55
N VAL A 79 7.90 -3.26 -0.86
CA VAL A 79 6.67 -2.62 -1.33
C VAL A 79 6.94 -1.14 -1.55
N LEU A 80 6.42 -0.62 -2.66
CA LEU A 80 6.29 0.80 -2.94
C LEU A 80 4.79 1.11 -3.05
N LEU A 81 4.27 1.86 -2.10
CA LEU A 81 2.89 2.34 -2.09
C LEU A 81 2.81 3.55 -3.03
N VAL A 82 2.11 3.36 -4.14
CA VAL A 82 1.99 4.38 -5.19
C VAL A 82 0.75 5.22 -4.91
N PRO A 83 0.89 6.54 -4.72
CA PRO A 83 -0.25 7.43 -4.57
C PRO A 83 -1.17 7.39 -5.79
N ALA A 84 -2.43 7.05 -5.59
CA ALA A 84 -3.49 7.10 -6.60
C ALA A 84 -4.54 8.16 -6.20
N MET A 85 -4.10 9.43 -6.17
CA MET A 85 -5.01 10.57 -6.02
C MET A 85 -5.91 10.60 -7.26
N SER A 86 -7.23 10.69 -7.08
CA SER A 86 -8.10 10.90 -8.24
C SER A 86 -7.80 12.29 -8.80
N GLU A 87 -7.47 12.37 -10.09
CA GLU A 87 -7.49 13.65 -10.79
C GLU A 87 -8.93 14.19 -10.69
N VAL A 88 -9.11 15.31 -9.99
CA VAL A 88 -10.40 16.00 -9.95
C VAL A 88 -10.73 16.37 -11.40
N LYS A 89 -11.83 15.81 -11.91
CA LYS A 89 -12.33 16.07 -13.25
C LYS A 89 -13.18 17.34 -13.26
#